data_AF-A0A836KJI3-F1
#
_entry.id   AF-A0A836KJI3-F1
#
_cell.length_a   1.000
_cell.length_b   1.000
_cell.length_c   1.000
_cell.angle_alpha   90.00
_cell.angle_beta   90.00
_cell.angle_gamma   90.00
#
_symmetry.space_group_name_H-M   'P 1'
#
loop_
_entity.id
_entity.type
_entity.pdbx_description
1 polymer ?
#
loop_
_entity_poly.entity_id
_entity_poly.type
_entity_poly.pdbx_seq_one_letter_code
_entity_poly.pdbx_strand_id
1 'polypeptide(L)'
;MSLSEVQRRQELAERQPTHENYEALVSEQLLFLERQLMTKVEAEERVEAAQKEATQLREEIEGLRGQNTAAPTTLSAEQQEEYCAKWTSLLKEFGMRKEILSFLLSYSAEDLKQAELSTVSHWLDTWTRFFASAESSVRSLKKLERESTISNALPPTRHLYDALDEVCRLQLQARTLVGRERYRRSSSSEGFIQDFMDSQRQLREWCRKQRKTLAKLTALADLVEFNNSFHSNVPVMDSNFLVLMEQSEALMSNLQVQDALQEVNREWVMLALETYRKLQAAAAQEHNVSQLEQLCKEYTRSVSPKLHRLLLSAQNALAQDKESSAAERLAAKCEELLKEHEAHDIVCTHLADFTVREECVKPHADALKAELQSSLTTTVLTFPHYDAAGGLADYKSRVEELQEWIDVKSQKGTYIKLLERLEATKAIIEEHVDVLFPDSGS
;
A
#
# COMPACT_ATOMS: atom_id res chain seq x y z
N MET A 1 29.97 -9.10 -27.57
CA MET A 1 30.69 -10.38 -27.58
C MET A 1 31.73 -10.28 -26.48
N SER A 2 31.61 -11.11 -25.45
CA SER A 2 32.33 -10.97 -24.19
C SER A 2 33.52 -11.92 -24.11
N LEU A 3 34.50 -11.56 -23.29
CA LEU A 3 35.64 -12.42 -22.91
C LEU A 3 35.20 -13.84 -22.51
N SER A 4 33.99 -13.98 -21.97
CA SER A 4 33.37 -15.26 -21.62
C SER A 4 33.17 -16.21 -22.81
N GLU A 5 32.92 -15.70 -24.03
CA GLU A 5 32.73 -16.55 -25.21
C GLU A 5 34.08 -17.09 -25.72
N VAL A 6 35.13 -16.26 -25.66
CA VAL A 6 36.51 -16.71 -25.93
C VAL A 6 36.96 -17.77 -24.92
N GLN A 7 36.68 -17.57 -23.63
CA GLN A 7 36.97 -18.54 -22.56
C GLN A 7 36.20 -19.85 -22.77
N ARG A 8 34.91 -19.76 -23.12
CA ARG A 8 34.08 -20.94 -23.42
C ARG A 8 34.61 -21.74 -24.62
N ARG A 9 35.04 -21.04 -25.68
CA ARG A 9 35.64 -21.68 -26.88
C ARG A 9 37.01 -22.28 -26.58
N GLN A 10 37.77 -21.67 -25.68
CA GLN A 10 39.05 -22.19 -25.22
C GLN A 10 38.86 -23.50 -24.45
N GLU A 11 37.93 -23.54 -23.49
CA GLU A 11 37.58 -24.77 -22.76
C GLU A 11 37.08 -25.87 -23.69
N LEU A 12 36.32 -25.51 -24.74
CA LEU A 12 35.83 -26.46 -25.74
C LEU A 12 36.97 -27.04 -26.59
N ALA A 13 37.92 -26.22 -27.04
CA ALA A 13 39.08 -26.66 -27.80
C ALA A 13 40.04 -27.53 -26.96
N GLU A 14 40.17 -27.24 -25.66
CA GLU A 14 40.96 -28.05 -24.73
C GLU A 14 40.31 -29.42 -24.45
N ARG A 15 38.98 -29.48 -24.32
CA ARG A 15 38.24 -30.74 -24.11
C ARG A 15 38.11 -31.58 -25.38
N GLN A 16 38.06 -30.94 -26.55
CA GLN A 16 37.88 -31.58 -27.84
C GLN A 16 38.84 -30.96 -28.87
N PRO A 17 40.11 -31.41 -28.90
CA PRO A 17 41.14 -30.81 -29.74
C PRO A 17 40.99 -31.25 -31.20
N THR A 18 40.01 -30.65 -31.88
CA THR A 18 39.82 -30.75 -33.33
C THR A 18 40.29 -29.47 -34.01
N HIS A 19 40.74 -29.58 -35.26
CA HIS A 19 41.19 -28.43 -36.05
C HIS A 19 40.12 -27.33 -36.13
N GLU A 20 38.86 -27.72 -36.38
CA GLU A 20 37.71 -26.82 -36.47
C GLU A 20 37.47 -26.03 -35.17
N ASN A 21 37.68 -26.66 -34.00
CA ASN A 21 37.51 -26.00 -32.71
C ASN A 21 38.61 -24.97 -32.44
N TYR A 22 39.85 -25.24 -32.84
CA TYR A 22 40.95 -24.27 -32.75
C TYR A 22 40.77 -23.11 -33.73
N GLU A 23 40.32 -23.38 -34.95
CA GLU A 23 40.05 -22.35 -35.96
C GLU A 23 38.92 -21.41 -35.52
N ALA A 24 37.86 -21.97 -34.92
CA ALA A 24 36.78 -21.19 -34.33
C ALA A 24 37.25 -20.35 -33.13
N LEU A 25 38.13 -20.88 -32.27
CA LEU A 25 38.72 -20.13 -31.15
C LEU A 25 39.58 -18.96 -31.64
N VAL A 26 40.47 -19.19 -32.60
CA VAL A 26 41.35 -18.15 -33.14
C VAL A 26 40.53 -17.06 -33.83
N SER A 27 39.49 -17.43 -34.56
CA SER A 27 38.58 -16.47 -35.19
C SER A 27 37.88 -15.58 -34.16
N GLU A 28 37.38 -16.16 -33.06
CA GLU A 28 36.77 -15.39 -31.97
C GLU A 28 37.78 -14.52 -31.21
N GLN A 29 39.01 -15.00 -31.02
CA GLN A 29 40.09 -14.19 -30.42
C GLN A 29 40.47 -12.99 -31.28
N LEU A 30 40.57 -13.16 -32.60
CA LEU A 30 40.85 -12.08 -33.54
C LEU A 30 39.72 -11.03 -33.53
N LEU A 31 38.47 -11.46 -33.61
CA LEU A 31 37.31 -10.57 -33.54
C LEU A 31 37.23 -9.81 -32.20
N PHE A 32 37.62 -10.45 -31.10
CA PHE A 32 37.70 -9.79 -29.79
C PHE A 32 38.78 -8.70 -29.76
N LEU A 33 39.97 -8.99 -30.30
CA LEU A 33 41.08 -8.03 -30.38
C LEU A 33 40.75 -6.85 -31.28
N GLU A 34 40.11 -7.09 -32.45
CA GLU A 34 39.68 -6.01 -33.34
C GLU A 34 38.69 -5.07 -32.66
N ARG A 35 37.72 -5.60 -31.90
CA ARG A 35 36.79 -4.76 -31.13
C ARG A 35 37.46 -3.99 -30.03
N GLN A 36 38.42 -4.59 -29.31
CA GLN A 36 39.17 -3.86 -28.29
C GLN A 36 39.99 -2.72 -28.92
N LEU A 37 40.60 -2.96 -30.07
CA LEU A 37 41.32 -1.94 -30.82
C LEU A 37 40.39 -0.79 -31.23
N MET A 38 39.24 -1.11 -31.82
CA MET A 38 38.24 -0.09 -32.21
C MET A 38 37.74 0.71 -31.01
N THR A 39 37.43 0.04 -29.90
CA THR A 39 37.00 0.72 -28.67
C THR A 39 38.08 1.65 -28.12
N LYS A 40 39.35 1.24 -28.21
CA LYS A 40 40.48 2.05 -27.79
C LYS A 40 40.66 3.28 -28.69
N VAL A 41 40.57 3.10 -30.02
CA VAL A 41 40.65 4.20 -30.99
C VAL A 41 39.53 5.21 -30.77
N GLU A 42 38.28 4.75 -30.61
CA GLU A 42 37.15 5.64 -30.30
C GLU A 42 37.32 6.39 -28.97
N ALA A 43 37.94 5.76 -27.97
CA ALA A 43 38.24 6.39 -26.70
C ALA A 43 39.35 7.44 -26.84
N GLU A 44 40.41 7.15 -27.62
CA GLU A 44 41.49 8.09 -27.94
C GLU A 44 40.95 9.31 -28.72
N GLU A 45 40.08 9.10 -29.71
CA GLU A 45 39.42 10.18 -30.46
C GLU A 45 38.53 11.05 -29.56
N ARG A 46 37.78 10.45 -28.62
CA ARG A 46 36.98 11.20 -27.64
C ARG A 46 37.85 12.04 -26.70
N VAL A 47 38.99 11.52 -26.27
CA VAL A 47 39.93 12.25 -25.42
C VAL A 47 40.55 13.42 -26.20
N GLU A 48 40.92 13.22 -27.46
CA GLU A 48 41.47 14.29 -28.30
C GLU A 48 40.42 15.37 -28.59
N ALA A 49 39.18 15.00 -28.88
CA ALA A 49 38.07 15.93 -29.06
C ALA A 49 37.81 16.75 -27.79
N ALA A 50 37.75 16.10 -26.62
CA ALA A 50 37.56 16.77 -25.34
C ALA A 50 38.75 17.68 -24.98
N GLN A 51 39.99 17.30 -25.33
CA GLN A 51 41.16 18.17 -25.15
C GLN A 51 41.10 19.41 -26.05
N LYS A 52 40.71 19.26 -27.32
CA LYS A 52 40.51 20.40 -28.24
C LYS A 52 39.44 21.35 -27.72
N GLU A 53 38.30 20.81 -27.28
CA GLU A 53 37.22 21.61 -26.69
C GLU A 53 37.68 22.31 -25.40
N ALA A 54 38.42 21.63 -24.52
CA ALA A 54 38.97 22.23 -23.31
C ALA A 54 40.00 23.34 -23.61
N THR A 55 40.82 23.21 -24.66
CA THR A 55 41.72 24.29 -25.10
C THR A 55 40.96 25.47 -25.67
N GLN A 56 39.95 25.24 -26.52
CA GLN A 56 39.11 26.29 -27.08
C GLN A 56 38.36 27.07 -25.98
N LEU A 57 37.77 26.36 -25.01
CA LEU A 57 37.11 26.99 -23.87
C LEU A 57 38.08 27.77 -22.98
N ARG A 58 39.33 27.33 -22.83
CA ARG A 58 40.35 28.09 -22.10
C ARG A 58 40.74 29.38 -22.84
N GLU A 59 40.94 29.31 -24.15
CA GLU A 59 41.23 30.47 -24.98
C GLU A 59 40.05 31.45 -24.99
N GLU A 60 38.82 30.95 -25.04
CA GLU A 60 37.60 31.77 -24.94
C GLU A 60 37.47 32.42 -23.55
N ILE A 61 37.76 31.69 -22.47
CA ILE A 61 37.79 32.24 -21.10
C ILE A 61 38.88 33.30 -20.95
N GLU A 62 40.08 33.10 -21.51
CA GLU A 62 41.14 34.10 -21.50
C GLU A 62 40.78 35.33 -22.35
N GLY A 63 40.16 35.13 -23.52
CA GLY A 63 39.62 36.22 -24.34
C GLY A 63 38.54 37.03 -23.63
N LEU A 64 37.62 36.36 -22.92
CA LEU A 64 36.58 36.99 -22.11
C LEU A 64 37.13 37.66 -20.85
N ARG A 65 38.23 37.15 -20.28
CA ARG A 65 38.94 37.81 -19.16
C ARG A 65 39.71 39.04 -19.63
N GLY A 66 40.30 39.01 -20.83
CA GLY A 66 40.94 40.17 -21.45
C GLY A 66 39.96 41.30 -21.84
N GLN A 67 38.69 40.97 -22.08
CA GLN A 67 37.62 41.94 -22.35
C GLN A 67 36.94 42.48 -21.07
N ASN A 68 37.04 41.78 -19.93
CA ASN A 68 36.38 42.16 -18.67
C ASN A 68 37.28 42.93 -17.68
N THR A 69 38.50 43.33 -18.06
CA THR A 69 39.29 44.30 -17.29
C THR A 69 38.85 45.74 -17.56
N ALA A 70 37.54 46.00 -17.48
CA ALA A 70 37.04 47.36 -17.32
C ALA A 70 37.29 47.76 -15.86
N ALA A 71 38.02 48.87 -15.66
CA ALA A 71 38.19 49.46 -14.34
C ALA A 71 36.81 49.71 -13.69
N PRO A 72 36.66 49.52 -12.37
CA PRO A 72 35.36 49.66 -11.71
C PRO A 72 34.81 51.07 -11.89
N THR A 73 33.65 51.16 -12.53
CA THR A 73 32.97 52.43 -12.81
C THR A 73 32.13 52.82 -11.60
N THR A 74 32.31 54.04 -11.09
CA THR A 74 31.35 54.63 -10.15
C THR A 74 29.99 54.75 -10.83
N LEU A 75 28.98 54.03 -10.32
CA LEU A 75 27.59 54.14 -10.77
C LEU A 75 27.10 55.59 -10.64
N SER A 76 26.38 56.08 -11.64
CA SER A 76 25.74 57.41 -11.55
C SER A 76 24.59 57.39 -10.53
N ALA A 77 24.22 58.57 -10.01
CA ALA A 77 23.08 58.70 -9.09
C ALA A 77 21.77 58.15 -9.70
N GLU A 78 21.57 58.34 -11.01
CA GLU A 78 20.41 57.81 -11.75
C GLU A 78 20.40 56.27 -11.78
N GLN A 79 21.56 55.63 -11.96
CA GLN A 79 21.67 54.16 -11.94
C GLN A 79 21.42 53.57 -10.55
N GLN A 80 21.81 54.28 -9.50
CA GLN A 80 21.52 53.88 -8.12
C GLN A 80 20.03 53.99 -7.79
N GLU A 81 19.37 55.05 -8.25
CA GLU A 81 17.93 55.22 -8.08
C GLU A 81 17.15 54.12 -8.83
N GLU A 82 17.54 53.83 -10.08
CA GLU A 82 16.94 52.76 -10.87
C GLU A 82 17.16 51.37 -10.23
N TYR A 83 18.36 51.13 -9.68
CA TYR A 83 18.66 49.90 -8.93
C TYR A 83 17.72 49.75 -7.73
N CYS A 84 17.63 50.77 -6.88
CA CYS A 84 16.81 50.74 -5.67
C CYS A 84 15.32 50.60 -6.00
N ALA A 85 14.84 51.25 -7.06
CA ALA A 85 13.48 51.12 -7.55
C ALA A 85 13.18 49.68 -8.01
N LYS A 86 14.06 49.09 -8.83
CA LYS A 86 13.92 47.69 -9.29
C LYS A 86 14.01 46.69 -8.14
N TRP A 87 14.96 46.87 -7.21
CA TRP A 87 15.12 46.03 -6.03
C TRP A 87 13.86 46.05 -5.16
N THR A 88 13.31 47.24 -4.89
CA THR A 88 12.11 47.41 -4.08
C THR A 88 10.88 46.83 -4.77
N SER A 89 10.77 47.01 -6.09
CA SER A 89 9.68 46.43 -6.89
C SER A 89 9.68 44.90 -6.82
N LEU A 90 10.85 44.27 -6.96
CA LEU A 90 10.98 42.81 -6.86
C LEU A 90 10.65 42.32 -5.45
N LEU A 91 11.15 42.99 -4.41
CA LEU A 91 10.84 42.63 -3.03
C LEU A 91 9.33 42.71 -2.75
N LYS A 92 8.67 43.78 -3.23
CA LYS A 92 7.22 43.95 -3.09
C LYS A 92 6.45 42.83 -3.79
N GLU A 93 6.86 42.46 -5.00
CA GLU A 93 6.22 41.37 -5.73
C GLU A 93 6.41 40.02 -5.02
N PHE A 94 7.61 39.74 -4.51
CA PHE A 94 7.89 38.50 -3.78
C PHE A 94 7.11 38.46 -2.45
N GLY A 95 7.04 39.58 -1.72
CA GLY A 95 6.25 39.71 -0.49
C GLY A 95 4.76 39.46 -0.72
N MET A 96 4.17 40.10 -1.74
CA MET A 96 2.77 39.91 -2.10
C MET A 96 2.48 38.44 -2.47
N ARG A 97 3.34 37.81 -3.28
CA ARG A 97 3.16 36.40 -3.66
C ARG A 97 3.31 35.47 -2.47
N LYS A 98 4.25 35.75 -1.56
CA LYS A 98 4.41 35.01 -0.31
C LYS A 98 3.12 35.07 0.52
N GLU A 99 2.59 36.27 0.77
CA GLU A 99 1.37 36.46 1.55
C GLU A 99 0.18 35.69 0.96
N ILE A 100 -0.03 35.80 -0.36
CA ILE A 100 -1.14 35.11 -1.04
C ILE A 100 -0.97 33.59 -0.97
N LEU A 101 0.23 33.06 -1.18
CA LEU A 101 0.49 31.62 -1.10
C LEU A 101 0.37 31.10 0.34
N SER A 102 0.89 31.85 1.31
CA SER A 102 0.73 31.51 2.73
C SER A 102 -0.74 31.53 3.17
N PHE A 103 -1.51 32.51 2.69
CA PHE A 103 -2.95 32.58 2.96
C PHE A 103 -3.70 31.40 2.34
N LEU A 104 -3.42 31.05 1.09
CA LEU A 104 -3.99 29.87 0.44
C LEU A 104 -3.67 28.58 1.21
N LEU A 105 -2.42 28.42 1.65
CA LEU A 105 -1.97 27.24 2.39
C LEU A 105 -2.53 27.19 3.83
N SER A 106 -3.11 28.28 4.31
CA SER A 106 -3.79 28.33 5.61
C SER A 106 -5.24 27.89 5.56
N TYR A 107 -5.83 27.72 4.37
CA TYR A 107 -7.20 27.24 4.24
C TYR A 107 -7.37 25.82 4.78
N SER A 108 -8.48 25.58 5.46
CA SER A 108 -8.95 24.23 5.73
C SER A 108 -9.38 23.55 4.43
N ALA A 109 -9.51 22.22 4.46
CA ALA A 109 -9.99 21.46 3.30
C ALA A 109 -11.38 21.91 2.84
N GLU A 110 -12.25 22.38 3.74
CA GLU A 110 -13.59 22.88 3.40
C GLU A 110 -13.57 24.28 2.80
N ASP A 111 -12.76 25.19 3.35
CA ASP A 111 -12.64 26.56 2.84
C ASP A 111 -12.07 26.57 1.41
N LEU A 112 -11.13 25.65 1.13
CA LEU A 112 -10.53 25.51 -0.19
C LEU A 112 -11.54 25.07 -1.26
N LYS A 113 -12.56 24.28 -0.89
CA LYS A 113 -13.62 23.86 -1.82
C LYS A 113 -14.47 25.04 -2.28
N GLN A 114 -14.66 26.04 -1.43
CA GLN A 114 -15.46 27.23 -1.72
C GLN A 114 -14.61 28.39 -2.28
N ALA A 115 -13.29 28.35 -2.09
CA ALA A 115 -12.39 29.39 -2.55
C ALA A 115 -12.40 29.56 -4.07
N GLU A 116 -12.36 30.82 -4.52
CA GLU A 116 -12.19 31.16 -5.93
C GLU A 116 -10.71 30.98 -6.33
N LEU A 117 -10.40 29.81 -6.88
CA LEU A 117 -9.02 29.46 -7.23
C LEU A 117 -8.55 30.05 -8.56
N SER A 118 -9.38 30.79 -9.31
CA SER A 118 -9.12 31.28 -10.66
C SER A 118 -7.83 32.11 -10.77
N THR A 119 -7.65 33.05 -9.85
CA THR A 119 -6.52 33.99 -9.84
C THR A 119 -5.21 33.30 -9.43
N VAL A 120 -5.23 32.54 -8.34
CA VAL A 120 -4.09 31.73 -7.89
C VAL A 120 -3.72 30.69 -8.95
N SER A 121 -4.72 30.14 -9.61
CA SER A 121 -4.56 29.17 -10.68
C SER A 121 -3.76 29.74 -11.85
N HIS A 122 -4.15 30.91 -12.32
CA HIS A 122 -3.43 31.60 -13.39
C HIS A 122 -1.97 31.89 -13.01
N TRP A 123 -1.71 32.25 -11.75
CA TRP A 123 -0.35 32.51 -11.26
C TRP A 123 0.52 31.26 -11.21
N LEU A 124 -0.05 30.12 -10.79
CA LEU A 124 0.63 28.83 -10.80
C LEU A 124 0.94 28.37 -12.23
N ASP A 125 0.02 28.60 -13.17
CA ASP A 125 0.18 28.20 -14.58
C ASP A 125 1.21 29.09 -15.31
N THR A 126 1.35 30.36 -14.90
CA THR A 126 2.33 31.30 -15.46
C THR A 126 3.65 31.36 -14.69
N TRP A 127 3.82 30.52 -13.67
CA TRP A 127 4.96 30.53 -12.76
C TRP A 127 6.32 30.48 -13.47
N THR A 128 6.48 29.62 -14.48
CA THR A 128 7.75 29.48 -15.21
C THR A 128 8.18 30.78 -15.88
N ARG A 129 7.23 31.56 -16.41
CA ARG A 129 7.52 32.86 -17.03
C ARG A 129 7.92 33.90 -15.98
N PHE A 130 7.21 33.91 -14.86
CA PHE A 130 7.54 34.77 -13.74
C PHE A 130 8.94 34.45 -13.19
N PHE A 131 9.24 33.19 -12.91
CA PHE A 131 10.52 32.76 -12.35
C PHE A 131 11.68 33.16 -13.27
N ALA A 132 11.57 32.90 -14.57
CA ALA A 132 12.60 33.31 -15.53
C ALA A 132 12.82 34.83 -15.58
N SER A 133 11.74 35.61 -15.53
CA SER A 133 11.80 37.09 -15.50
C SER A 133 12.41 37.62 -14.20
N ALA A 134 11.98 37.09 -13.05
CA ALA A 134 12.47 37.45 -11.73
C ALA A 134 13.94 37.10 -11.58
N GLU A 135 14.35 35.90 -11.99
CA GLU A 135 15.74 35.46 -11.94
C GLU A 135 16.64 36.31 -12.85
N SER A 136 16.20 36.60 -14.08
CA SER A 136 16.90 37.51 -14.99
C SER A 136 17.08 38.91 -14.37
N SER A 137 16.02 39.43 -13.74
CA SER A 137 16.02 40.74 -13.08
C SER A 137 16.97 40.77 -11.88
N VAL A 138 16.95 39.75 -11.01
CA VAL A 138 17.88 39.64 -9.87
C VAL A 138 19.33 39.45 -10.35
N ARG A 139 19.58 38.66 -11.40
CA ARG A 139 20.91 38.53 -12.01
C ARG A 139 21.43 39.86 -12.57
N SER A 140 20.56 40.66 -13.18
CA SER A 140 20.92 41.98 -13.70
C SER A 140 21.33 42.94 -12.57
N LEU A 141 20.59 42.93 -11.45
CA LEU A 141 20.96 43.68 -10.24
C LEU A 141 22.27 43.15 -9.63
N LYS A 142 22.48 41.85 -9.60
CA LYS A 142 23.72 41.24 -9.08
C LYS A 142 24.95 41.63 -9.89
N LYS A 143 24.79 41.83 -11.21
CA LYS A 143 25.85 42.34 -12.08
C LYS A 143 26.22 43.79 -11.70
N LEU A 144 25.22 44.66 -11.55
CA LEU A 144 25.41 46.05 -11.12
C LEU A 144 25.99 46.16 -9.69
N GLU A 145 25.58 45.27 -8.77
CA GLU A 145 26.12 45.17 -7.41
C GLU A 145 27.62 44.85 -7.44
N ARG A 146 28.04 43.88 -8.27
CA ARG A 146 29.44 43.46 -8.43
C ARG A 146 30.33 44.51 -9.12
N GLU A 147 29.76 45.27 -10.05
CA GLU A 147 30.46 46.34 -10.77
C GLU A 147 30.60 47.61 -9.93
N SER A 148 29.83 47.74 -8.84
CA SER A 148 29.89 48.88 -7.92
C SER A 148 31.07 48.78 -6.94
N THR A 149 31.82 49.88 -6.79
CA THR A 149 32.93 50.02 -5.82
C THR A 149 32.48 50.35 -4.41
N ILE A 150 31.24 50.81 -4.24
CA ILE A 150 30.69 51.29 -2.96
C ILE A 150 29.74 50.22 -2.40
N SER A 151 30.33 49.17 -1.82
CA SER A 151 29.61 48.02 -1.24
C SER A 151 28.61 48.39 -0.12
N ASN A 152 28.57 49.63 0.35
CA ASN A 152 27.74 50.07 1.49
C ASN A 152 26.52 50.92 1.10
N ALA A 153 26.28 51.21 -0.19
CA ALA A 153 25.18 52.09 -0.62
C ALA A 153 23.98 51.35 -1.26
N LEU A 154 24.18 50.13 -1.78
CA LEU A 154 23.13 49.38 -2.47
C LEU A 154 22.58 48.25 -1.60
N PRO A 155 21.25 48.02 -1.57
CA PRO A 155 20.66 46.85 -0.93
C PRO A 155 21.18 45.55 -1.55
N PRO A 156 21.59 44.54 -0.77
CA PRO A 156 22.21 43.33 -1.33
C PRO A 156 21.17 42.47 -2.07
N THR A 157 21.55 41.90 -3.22
CA THR A 157 20.65 41.01 -4.00
C THR A 157 20.40 39.66 -3.32
N ARG A 158 21.22 39.27 -2.33
CA ARG A 158 21.04 38.02 -1.56
C ARG A 158 19.64 37.91 -0.96
N HIS A 159 19.11 39.00 -0.39
CA HIS A 159 17.77 38.98 0.21
C HIS A 159 16.65 38.76 -0.82
N LEU A 160 16.87 39.15 -2.09
CA LEU A 160 15.93 38.86 -3.18
C LEU A 160 15.98 37.39 -3.57
N TYR A 161 17.15 36.75 -3.56
CA TYR A 161 17.26 35.31 -3.75
C TYR A 161 16.58 34.53 -2.62
N ASP A 162 16.85 34.89 -1.36
CA ASP A 162 16.23 34.25 -0.20
C ASP A 162 14.69 34.39 -0.25
N ALA A 163 14.18 35.57 -0.62
CA ALA A 163 12.75 35.80 -0.78
C ALA A 163 12.15 35.02 -1.96
N LEU A 164 12.85 34.94 -3.09
CA LEU A 164 12.40 34.17 -4.25
C LEU A 164 12.34 32.67 -3.93
N ASP A 165 13.35 32.13 -3.25
CA ASP A 165 13.41 30.72 -2.83
C ASP A 165 12.24 30.35 -1.90
N GLU A 166 11.90 31.23 -0.97
CA GLU A 166 10.74 31.01 -0.09
C GLU A 166 9.42 31.01 -0.86
N VAL A 167 9.25 31.92 -1.84
CA VAL A 167 8.08 31.91 -2.73
C VAL A 167 8.06 30.63 -3.58
N CYS A 168 9.19 30.15 -4.09
CA CYS A 168 9.30 28.88 -4.82
C CYS A 168 8.82 27.69 -3.97
N ARG A 169 9.25 27.63 -2.70
CA ARG A 169 8.86 26.56 -1.78
C ARG A 169 7.35 26.56 -1.52
N LEU A 170 6.79 27.73 -1.23
CA LEU A 170 5.34 27.89 -1.00
C LEU A 170 4.54 27.59 -2.28
N GLN A 171 5.06 27.99 -3.44
CA GLN A 171 4.44 27.72 -4.73
C GLN A 171 4.34 26.23 -5.03
N LEU A 172 5.38 25.45 -4.73
CA LEU A 172 5.36 24.00 -4.94
C LEU A 172 4.28 23.32 -4.09
N GLN A 173 4.15 23.73 -2.83
CA GLN A 173 3.11 23.24 -1.92
C GLN A 173 1.71 23.63 -2.41
N ALA A 174 1.53 24.90 -2.77
CA ALA A 174 0.27 25.43 -3.30
C ALA A 174 -0.15 24.75 -4.61
N ARG A 175 0.80 24.45 -5.50
CA ARG A 175 0.54 23.77 -6.77
C ARG A 175 -0.07 22.39 -6.58
N THR A 176 0.43 21.61 -5.64
CA THR A 176 -0.11 20.28 -5.32
C THR A 176 -1.53 20.40 -4.78
N LEU A 177 -1.76 21.32 -3.84
CA LEU A 177 -3.06 21.53 -3.20
C LEU A 177 -4.12 22.04 -4.19
N VAL A 178 -3.81 23.07 -4.98
CA VAL A 178 -4.70 23.60 -6.03
C VAL A 178 -4.89 22.57 -7.15
N GLY A 179 -3.86 21.81 -7.50
CA GLY A 179 -3.94 20.75 -8.50
C GLY A 179 -4.92 19.64 -8.12
N ARG A 180 -4.87 19.18 -6.86
CA ARG A 180 -5.83 18.21 -6.31
C ARG A 180 -7.26 18.75 -6.33
N GLU A 181 -7.46 20.00 -5.92
CA GLU A 181 -8.79 20.61 -5.90
C GLU A 181 -9.34 20.87 -7.32
N ARG A 182 -8.48 21.29 -8.27
CA ARG A 182 -8.86 21.38 -9.69
C ARG A 182 -9.25 20.01 -10.24
N TYR A 183 -8.48 18.98 -9.94
CA TYR A 183 -8.80 17.60 -10.33
C TYR A 183 -10.17 17.22 -9.78
N ARG A 184 -10.40 17.38 -8.47
CA ARG A 184 -11.69 17.13 -7.80
C ARG A 184 -12.86 17.86 -8.46
N ARG A 185 -12.72 19.16 -8.76
CA ARG A 185 -13.75 19.96 -9.43
C ARG A 185 -14.00 19.49 -10.87
N SER A 186 -12.96 19.06 -11.58
CA SER A 186 -13.08 18.54 -12.95
C SER A 186 -13.64 17.11 -13.02
N SER A 187 -13.37 16.29 -12.01
CA SER A 187 -13.87 14.92 -11.86
C SER A 187 -15.25 14.86 -11.23
N SER A 188 -15.79 15.98 -10.73
CA SER A 188 -17.20 16.13 -10.32
C SER A 188 -18.16 16.31 -11.50
N SER A 189 -17.73 16.04 -12.74
CA SER A 189 -18.61 16.12 -13.91
C SER A 189 -19.63 14.98 -13.88
N GLU A 190 -20.80 15.23 -14.45
CA GLU A 190 -21.92 14.28 -14.49
C GLU A 190 -21.52 12.93 -15.13
N GLY A 191 -20.55 12.93 -16.05
CA GLY A 191 -19.99 11.72 -16.66
C GLY A 191 -19.23 10.82 -15.68
N PHE A 192 -18.41 11.40 -14.80
CA PHE A 192 -17.69 10.61 -13.78
C PHE A 192 -18.62 10.04 -12.72
N ILE A 193 -19.68 10.78 -12.36
CA ILE A 193 -20.73 10.27 -11.47
C ILE A 193 -21.44 9.08 -12.13
N GLN A 194 -21.76 9.19 -13.42
CA GLN A 194 -22.40 8.10 -14.15
C GLN A 194 -21.52 6.85 -14.22
N ASP A 195 -20.22 7.01 -14.53
CA ASP A 195 -19.26 5.90 -14.58
C ASP A 195 -19.16 5.20 -13.21
N PHE A 196 -19.05 5.98 -12.12
CA PHE A 196 -19.07 5.45 -10.76
C PHE A 196 -20.36 4.65 -10.47
N MET A 197 -21.52 5.21 -10.82
CA MET A 197 -22.82 4.56 -10.60
C MET A 197 -22.97 3.26 -11.40
N ASP A 198 -22.40 3.19 -12.60
CA ASP A 198 -22.43 1.98 -13.41
C ASP A 198 -21.47 0.90 -12.86
N SER A 199 -20.25 1.27 -12.43
CA SER A 199 -19.34 0.35 -11.75
C SER A 199 -19.90 -0.18 -10.43
N GLN A 200 -20.50 0.71 -9.61
CA GLN A 200 -21.18 0.32 -8.37
C GLN A 200 -22.34 -0.65 -8.63
N ARG A 201 -23.16 -0.37 -9.66
CA ARG A 201 -24.31 -1.21 -10.02
C ARG A 201 -23.86 -2.62 -10.42
N GLN A 202 -22.81 -2.73 -11.23
CA GLN A 202 -22.26 -4.02 -11.66
C GLN A 202 -21.82 -4.87 -10.45
N LEU A 203 -21.09 -4.28 -9.51
CA LEU A 203 -20.62 -4.98 -8.31
C LEU A 203 -21.79 -5.43 -7.42
N ARG A 204 -22.78 -4.55 -7.25
CA ARG A 204 -24.01 -4.84 -6.50
C ARG A 204 -24.83 -5.96 -7.13
N GLU A 205 -25.01 -5.94 -8.45
CA GLU A 205 -25.74 -6.98 -9.18
C GLU A 205 -25.02 -8.31 -9.13
N TRP A 206 -23.68 -8.31 -9.21
CA TRP A 206 -22.88 -9.51 -8.99
C TRP A 206 -23.12 -10.07 -7.58
N CYS A 207 -23.04 -9.24 -6.53
CA CYS A 207 -23.28 -9.70 -5.15
C CYS A 207 -24.68 -10.33 -4.99
N ARG A 208 -25.70 -9.66 -5.52
CA ARG A 208 -27.08 -10.18 -5.53
C ARG A 208 -27.22 -11.49 -6.30
N LYS A 209 -26.53 -11.64 -7.42
CA LYS A 209 -26.52 -12.89 -8.19
C LYS A 209 -25.87 -14.02 -7.38
N GLN A 210 -24.75 -13.75 -6.71
CA GLN A 210 -24.09 -14.73 -5.86
C GLN A 210 -24.97 -15.14 -4.67
N ARG A 211 -25.62 -14.19 -4.00
CA ARG A 211 -26.58 -14.49 -2.92
C ARG A 211 -27.74 -15.35 -3.40
N LYS A 212 -28.28 -15.08 -4.60
CA LYS A 212 -29.32 -15.92 -5.22
C LYS A 212 -28.84 -17.32 -5.55
N THR A 213 -27.60 -17.47 -6.00
CA THR A 213 -26.98 -18.79 -6.23
C THR A 213 -26.81 -19.53 -4.91
N LEU A 214 -26.18 -18.89 -3.93
CA LEU A 214 -25.99 -19.41 -2.58
C LEU A 214 -27.30 -19.88 -1.98
N ALA A 215 -28.39 -19.10 -2.10
CA ALA A 215 -29.71 -19.45 -1.59
C ALA A 215 -30.26 -20.78 -2.13
N LYS A 216 -29.90 -21.17 -3.35
CA LYS A 216 -30.36 -22.42 -3.99
C LYS A 216 -29.55 -23.65 -3.58
N LEU A 217 -28.32 -23.48 -3.11
CA LEU A 217 -27.45 -24.59 -2.72
C LEU A 217 -27.93 -25.19 -1.41
N THR A 218 -27.99 -26.51 -1.29
CA THR A 218 -28.43 -27.20 -0.05
C THR A 218 -27.45 -28.26 0.41
N ALA A 219 -26.70 -28.88 -0.50
CA ALA A 219 -25.70 -29.88 -0.16
C ALA A 219 -24.41 -29.22 0.37
N LEU A 220 -23.78 -29.84 1.38
CA LEU A 220 -22.52 -29.34 1.94
C LEU A 220 -21.40 -29.29 0.88
N ALA A 221 -21.31 -30.29 0.01
CA ALA A 221 -20.31 -30.33 -1.06
C ALA A 221 -20.41 -29.11 -1.99
N ASP A 222 -21.62 -28.79 -2.47
CA ASP A 222 -21.86 -27.63 -3.33
C ASP A 222 -21.57 -26.30 -2.61
N LEU A 223 -21.88 -26.22 -1.31
CA LEU A 223 -21.57 -25.05 -0.48
C LEU A 223 -20.07 -24.88 -0.29
N VAL A 224 -19.31 -25.96 -0.13
CA VAL A 224 -17.84 -25.94 -0.06
C VAL A 224 -17.25 -25.50 -1.40
N GLU A 225 -17.75 -26.03 -2.53
CA GLU A 225 -17.32 -25.60 -3.86
C GLU A 225 -17.59 -24.11 -4.09
N PHE A 226 -18.81 -23.66 -3.74
CA PHE A 226 -19.15 -22.24 -3.79
C PHE A 226 -18.25 -21.39 -2.91
N ASN A 227 -17.96 -21.83 -1.67
CA ASN A 227 -17.09 -21.11 -0.76
C ASN A 227 -15.64 -21.01 -1.29
N ASN A 228 -15.12 -22.08 -1.88
CA ASN A 228 -13.78 -22.08 -2.49
C ASN A 228 -13.72 -21.12 -3.69
N SER A 229 -14.77 -21.12 -4.53
CA SER A 229 -14.91 -20.16 -5.63
C SER A 229 -15.05 -18.73 -5.12
N PHE A 230 -15.86 -18.50 -4.08
CA PHE A 230 -16.02 -17.20 -3.45
C PHE A 230 -14.69 -16.68 -2.89
N HIS A 231 -13.96 -17.49 -2.13
CA HIS A 231 -12.66 -17.13 -1.57
C HIS A 231 -11.63 -16.78 -2.65
N SER A 232 -11.65 -17.48 -3.78
CA SER A 232 -10.78 -17.18 -4.93
C SER A 232 -11.13 -15.84 -5.58
N ASN A 233 -12.38 -15.39 -5.49
CA ASN A 233 -12.85 -14.12 -6.04
C ASN A 233 -12.72 -12.94 -5.06
N VAL A 234 -12.53 -13.18 -3.75
CA VAL A 234 -12.41 -12.11 -2.73
C VAL A 234 -11.35 -11.07 -3.11
N PRO A 235 -10.09 -11.42 -3.49
CA PRO A 235 -9.08 -10.41 -3.80
C PRO A 235 -9.45 -9.51 -4.99
N VAL A 236 -10.14 -10.06 -5.99
CA VAL A 236 -10.60 -9.30 -7.16
C VAL A 236 -11.71 -8.33 -6.75
N MET A 237 -12.62 -8.79 -5.89
CA MET A 237 -13.73 -7.97 -5.39
C MET A 237 -13.26 -6.87 -4.46
N ASP A 238 -12.29 -7.14 -3.58
CA ASP A 238 -11.66 -6.14 -2.72
C ASP A 238 -10.94 -5.08 -3.57
N SER A 239 -10.22 -5.49 -4.62
CA SER A 239 -9.61 -4.56 -5.58
C SER A 239 -10.65 -3.69 -6.28
N ASN A 240 -11.76 -4.27 -6.76
CA ASN A 240 -12.84 -3.51 -7.39
C ASN A 240 -13.50 -2.53 -6.41
N PHE A 241 -13.68 -2.92 -5.15
CA PHE A 241 -14.22 -2.05 -4.11
C PHE A 241 -13.25 -0.92 -3.75
N LEU A 242 -11.94 -1.19 -3.68
CA LEU A 242 -10.90 -0.18 -3.49
C LEU A 242 -10.93 0.87 -4.62
N VAL A 243 -11.03 0.43 -5.88
CA VAL A 243 -11.15 1.34 -7.03
C VAL A 243 -12.41 2.22 -6.91
N LEU A 244 -13.55 1.65 -6.48
CA LEU A 244 -14.75 2.44 -6.23
C LEU A 244 -14.56 3.46 -5.09
N MET A 245 -13.84 3.10 -4.02
CA MET A 245 -13.53 4.02 -2.94
C MET A 245 -12.63 5.17 -3.44
N GLU A 246 -11.58 4.88 -4.20
CA GLU A 246 -10.69 5.90 -4.78
C GLU A 246 -11.45 6.85 -5.72
N GLN A 247 -12.32 6.31 -6.58
CA GLN A 247 -13.19 7.13 -7.44
C GLN A 247 -14.16 7.99 -6.63
N SER A 248 -14.69 7.44 -5.53
CA SER A 248 -15.63 8.15 -4.67
C SER A 248 -14.99 9.32 -3.93
N GLU A 249 -13.67 9.30 -3.66
CA GLU A 249 -12.97 10.34 -2.89
C GLU A 249 -13.22 11.73 -3.47
N ALA A 250 -13.16 11.86 -4.80
CA ALA A 250 -13.40 13.12 -5.49
C ALA A 250 -14.89 13.53 -5.52
N LEU A 251 -15.79 12.55 -5.40
CA LEU A 251 -17.24 12.66 -5.49
C LEU A 251 -17.94 12.67 -4.12
N MET A 252 -17.17 12.61 -3.03
CA MET A 252 -17.67 12.46 -1.66
C MET A 252 -18.65 13.54 -1.22
N SER A 253 -18.72 14.70 -1.86
CA SER A 253 -19.73 15.72 -1.57
C SER A 253 -21.14 15.39 -2.10
N ASN A 254 -21.27 14.35 -2.94
CA ASN A 254 -22.54 13.93 -3.51
C ASN A 254 -23.17 12.82 -2.64
N LEU A 255 -24.34 13.12 -2.06
CA LEU A 255 -25.09 12.17 -1.22
C LEU A 255 -25.43 10.87 -1.94
N GLN A 256 -25.76 10.93 -3.23
CA GLN A 256 -26.09 9.74 -4.02
C GLN A 256 -24.89 8.79 -4.16
N VAL A 257 -23.68 9.34 -4.27
CA VAL A 257 -22.44 8.57 -4.34
C VAL A 257 -22.13 7.93 -2.99
N GLN A 258 -22.31 8.67 -1.90
CA GLN A 258 -22.16 8.13 -0.54
C GLN A 258 -23.13 6.96 -0.29
N ASP A 259 -24.42 7.14 -0.59
CA ASP A 259 -25.44 6.10 -0.42
C ASP A 259 -25.14 4.86 -1.28
N ALA A 260 -24.72 5.07 -2.53
CA ALA A 260 -24.37 3.98 -3.42
C ALA A 260 -23.14 3.19 -2.94
N LEU A 261 -22.14 3.87 -2.38
CA LEU A 261 -20.96 3.22 -1.81
C LEU A 261 -21.31 2.43 -0.52
N GLN A 262 -22.17 2.97 0.33
CA GLN A 262 -22.68 2.23 1.49
C GLN A 262 -23.48 1.00 1.05
N GLU A 263 -24.35 1.13 0.04
CA GLU A 263 -25.19 0.04 -0.43
C GLU A 263 -24.34 -1.13 -0.97
N VAL A 264 -23.30 -0.83 -1.74
CA VAL A 264 -22.45 -1.89 -2.31
C VAL A 264 -21.61 -2.57 -1.23
N ASN A 265 -21.11 -1.83 -0.24
CA ASN A 265 -20.42 -2.41 0.91
C ASN A 265 -21.35 -3.31 1.73
N ARG A 266 -22.60 -2.87 2.00
CA ARG A 266 -23.60 -3.70 2.69
C ARG A 266 -23.87 -5.00 1.93
N GLU A 267 -24.03 -4.96 0.62
CA GLU A 267 -24.28 -6.15 -0.19
C GLU A 267 -23.09 -7.12 -0.20
N TRP A 268 -21.87 -6.58 -0.21
CA TRP A 268 -20.64 -7.37 -0.09
C TRP A 268 -20.55 -8.09 1.27
N VAL A 269 -20.69 -7.34 2.37
CA VAL A 269 -20.68 -7.89 3.74
C VAL A 269 -21.80 -8.91 3.93
N MET A 270 -23.00 -8.64 3.40
CA MET A 270 -24.13 -9.56 3.46
C MET A 270 -23.84 -10.88 2.75
N LEU A 271 -23.21 -10.85 1.57
CA LEU A 271 -22.82 -12.06 0.85
C LEU A 271 -21.83 -12.90 1.65
N ALA A 272 -20.81 -12.27 2.25
CA ALA A 272 -19.83 -12.97 3.10
C ALA A 272 -20.50 -13.61 4.33
N LEU A 273 -21.35 -12.87 5.03
CA LEU A 273 -22.09 -13.35 6.20
C LEU A 273 -23.07 -14.48 5.86
N GLU A 274 -23.79 -14.39 4.74
CA GLU A 274 -24.69 -15.44 4.27
C GLU A 274 -23.94 -16.72 3.89
N THR A 275 -22.77 -16.58 3.23
CA THR A 275 -21.92 -17.71 2.87
C THR A 275 -21.45 -18.45 4.11
N TYR A 276 -20.90 -17.72 5.09
CA TYR A 276 -20.47 -18.28 6.36
C TYR A 276 -21.61 -18.99 7.09
N ARG A 277 -22.76 -18.32 7.24
CA ARG A 277 -23.96 -18.90 7.88
C ARG A 277 -24.37 -20.22 7.26
N LYS A 278 -24.46 -20.23 5.93
CA LYS A 278 -25.03 -21.36 5.22
C LYS A 278 -24.10 -22.57 5.29
N LEU A 279 -22.79 -22.32 5.21
CA LEU A 279 -21.77 -23.33 5.42
C LEU A 279 -21.80 -23.87 6.86
N GLN A 280 -21.91 -22.99 7.87
CA GLN A 280 -22.01 -23.40 9.27
C GLN A 280 -23.27 -24.25 9.52
N ALA A 281 -24.43 -23.82 9.03
CA ALA A 281 -25.67 -24.56 9.18
C ALA A 281 -25.62 -25.95 8.50
N ALA A 282 -25.06 -26.03 7.30
CA ALA A 282 -24.88 -27.30 6.60
C ALA A 282 -23.87 -28.21 7.32
N ALA A 283 -22.76 -27.67 7.82
CA ALA A 283 -21.78 -28.42 8.60
C ALA A 283 -22.38 -28.97 9.90
N ALA A 284 -23.15 -28.16 10.63
CA ALA A 284 -23.86 -28.59 11.83
C ALA A 284 -24.90 -29.69 11.52
N GLN A 285 -25.61 -29.58 10.40
CA GLN A 285 -26.56 -30.60 9.96
C GLN A 285 -25.86 -31.93 9.65
N GLU A 286 -24.79 -31.92 8.86
CA GLU A 286 -24.01 -33.13 8.54
C GLU A 286 -23.37 -33.74 9.79
N HIS A 287 -22.86 -32.90 10.69
CA HIS A 287 -22.30 -33.32 11.97
C HIS A 287 -23.31 -34.11 12.80
N ASN A 288 -24.52 -33.57 12.94
CA ASN A 288 -25.62 -34.21 13.67
C ASN A 288 -26.02 -35.57 13.08
N VAL A 289 -25.86 -35.77 11.76
CA VAL A 289 -26.19 -37.03 11.08
C VAL A 289 -25.04 -38.06 11.18
N SER A 290 -23.78 -37.61 11.18
CA SER A 290 -22.60 -38.47 11.05
C SER A 290 -22.31 -39.38 12.25
N GLN A 291 -22.83 -39.07 13.44
CA GLN A 291 -22.49 -39.70 14.74
C GLN A 291 -20.99 -39.68 15.09
N LEU A 292 -20.15 -38.97 14.32
CA LEU A 292 -18.70 -39.00 14.44
C LEU A 292 -18.23 -38.54 15.83
N GLU A 293 -18.81 -37.47 16.36
CA GLU A 293 -18.48 -36.97 17.71
C GLU A 293 -18.72 -38.03 18.78
N GLN A 294 -19.81 -38.79 18.68
CA GLN A 294 -20.14 -39.82 19.66
C GLN A 294 -19.17 -40.99 19.56
N LEU A 295 -18.82 -41.43 18.34
CA LEU A 295 -17.83 -42.47 18.11
C LEU A 295 -16.44 -42.06 18.60
N CYS A 296 -16.03 -40.81 18.37
CA CYS A 296 -14.77 -40.28 18.89
C CYS A 296 -14.78 -40.21 20.43
N LYS A 297 -15.88 -39.76 21.06
CA LYS A 297 -16.05 -39.79 22.52
C LYS A 297 -15.90 -41.20 23.08
N GLU A 298 -16.52 -42.18 22.43
CA GLU A 298 -16.42 -43.58 22.84
C GLU A 298 -15.00 -44.13 22.67
N TYR A 299 -14.35 -43.82 21.54
CA TYR A 299 -12.96 -44.21 21.29
C TYR A 299 -12.04 -43.68 22.38
N THR A 300 -12.04 -42.37 22.63
CA THR A 300 -11.16 -41.71 23.61
C THR A 300 -11.44 -42.20 25.04
N ARG A 301 -12.69 -42.46 25.42
CA ARG A 301 -13.04 -42.92 26.77
C ARG A 301 -12.76 -44.39 27.01
N SER A 302 -13.02 -45.24 26.02
CA SER A 302 -13.14 -46.70 26.24
C SER A 302 -12.12 -47.53 25.47
N VAL A 303 -11.78 -47.14 24.23
CA VAL A 303 -10.96 -47.94 23.32
C VAL A 303 -9.49 -47.55 23.42
N SER A 304 -9.19 -46.26 23.30
CA SER A 304 -7.83 -45.69 23.33
C SER A 304 -7.03 -46.13 24.57
N PRO A 305 -7.54 -46.00 25.81
CA PRO A 305 -6.79 -46.44 27.00
C PRO A 305 -6.52 -47.95 27.06
N LYS A 306 -7.35 -48.77 26.40
CA LYS A 306 -7.15 -50.24 26.35
C LYS A 306 -6.13 -50.60 25.28
N LEU A 307 -6.23 -49.99 24.11
CA LEU A 307 -5.33 -50.20 22.98
C LEU A 307 -3.90 -49.75 23.35
N HIS A 308 -3.75 -48.57 23.95
CA HIS A 308 -2.47 -48.07 24.43
C HIS A 308 -1.81 -49.02 25.45
N ARG A 309 -2.58 -49.50 26.44
CA ARG A 309 -2.09 -50.50 27.41
C ARG A 309 -1.68 -51.81 26.75
N LEU A 310 -2.44 -52.28 25.76
CA LEU A 310 -2.12 -53.50 25.01
C LEU A 310 -0.80 -53.34 24.24
N LEU A 311 -0.63 -52.23 23.52
CA LEU A 311 0.58 -51.94 22.73
C LEU A 311 1.82 -51.80 23.63
N LEU A 312 1.71 -51.10 24.76
CA LEU A 312 2.79 -51.03 25.75
C LEU A 312 3.13 -52.40 26.34
N SER A 313 2.13 -53.21 26.65
CA SER A 313 2.35 -54.55 27.20
C SER A 313 3.04 -55.46 26.18
N ALA A 314 2.63 -55.40 24.91
CA ALA A 314 3.25 -56.14 23.82
C ALA A 314 4.70 -55.69 23.59
N GLN A 315 4.96 -54.38 23.56
CA GLN A 315 6.31 -53.82 23.42
C GLN A 315 7.23 -54.28 24.56
N ASN A 316 6.75 -54.23 25.81
CA ASN A 316 7.52 -54.67 26.98
C ASN A 316 7.83 -56.16 26.95
N ALA A 317 6.88 -57.01 26.53
CA ALA A 317 7.09 -58.45 26.40
C ALA A 317 8.12 -58.76 25.30
N LEU A 318 8.03 -58.08 24.15
CA LEU A 318 8.96 -58.25 23.04
C LEU A 318 10.37 -57.74 23.36
N ALA A 319 10.50 -56.73 24.22
CA ALA A 319 11.81 -56.20 24.66
C ALA A 319 12.60 -57.17 25.55
N GLN A 320 11.97 -58.21 26.10
CA GLN A 320 12.63 -59.25 26.90
C GLN A 320 13.32 -60.32 26.05
N ASP A 321 12.94 -60.47 24.78
CA ASP A 321 13.51 -61.46 23.84
C ASP A 321 14.39 -60.79 22.78
N LYS A 322 15.51 -60.20 23.21
CA LYS A 322 16.40 -59.38 22.37
C LYS A 322 17.21 -60.19 21.35
N GLU A 323 17.25 -61.52 21.47
CA GLU A 323 18.02 -62.37 20.55
C GLU A 323 17.20 -62.78 19.31
N SER A 324 15.89 -62.56 19.35
CA SER A 324 14.98 -62.85 18.23
C SER A 324 14.80 -61.64 17.30
N SER A 325 15.35 -61.73 16.09
CA SER A 325 15.15 -60.72 15.02
C SER A 325 13.67 -60.51 14.63
N ALA A 326 12.78 -61.45 14.96
CA ALA A 326 11.34 -61.30 14.79
C ALA A 326 10.72 -60.46 15.92
N ALA A 327 11.19 -60.66 17.16
CA ALA A 327 10.74 -59.87 18.32
C ALA A 327 11.14 -58.39 18.19
N GLU A 328 12.37 -58.12 17.71
CA GLU A 328 12.84 -56.76 17.44
C GLU A 328 11.98 -56.02 16.40
N ARG A 329 11.66 -56.69 15.28
CA ARG A 329 10.76 -56.14 14.24
C ARG A 329 9.36 -55.85 14.75
N LEU A 330 8.80 -56.75 15.56
CA LEU A 330 7.48 -56.55 16.16
C LEU A 330 7.51 -55.43 17.21
N ALA A 331 8.59 -55.29 17.99
CA ALA A 331 8.76 -54.22 18.97
C ALA A 331 8.82 -52.84 18.29
N ALA A 332 9.57 -52.72 17.19
CA ALA A 332 9.61 -51.51 16.37
C ALA A 332 8.22 -51.17 15.81
N LYS A 333 7.45 -52.16 15.34
CA LYS A 333 6.08 -51.93 14.87
C LYS A 333 5.13 -51.51 15.98
N CYS A 334 5.30 -52.03 17.20
CA CYS A 334 4.53 -51.57 18.36
C CYS A 334 4.84 -50.11 18.71
N GLU A 335 6.11 -49.68 18.60
CA GLU A 335 6.50 -48.28 18.81
C GLU A 335 5.87 -47.35 17.76
N GLU A 336 5.88 -47.75 16.49
CA GLU A 336 5.22 -47.01 15.41
C GLU A 336 3.71 -46.87 15.66
N LEU A 337 3.04 -47.96 16.03
CA LEU A 337 1.61 -47.98 16.36
C LEU A 337 1.28 -47.13 17.59
N LEU A 338 2.18 -47.03 18.57
CA LEU A 338 2.01 -46.14 19.72
C LEU A 338 2.04 -44.66 19.30
N LYS A 339 2.93 -44.27 18.39
CA LYS A 339 2.98 -42.90 17.85
C LYS A 339 1.74 -42.57 17.02
N GLU A 340 1.31 -43.50 16.15
CA GLU A 340 0.08 -43.35 15.37
C GLU A 340 -1.16 -43.26 16.28
N HIS A 341 -1.19 -44.08 17.35
CA HIS A 341 -2.25 -44.04 18.35
C HIS A 341 -2.34 -42.67 19.02
N GLU A 342 -1.23 -42.09 19.47
CA GLU A 342 -1.21 -40.76 20.09
C GLU A 342 -1.74 -39.68 19.13
N ALA A 343 -1.31 -39.70 17.87
CA ALA A 343 -1.81 -38.77 16.85
C ALA A 343 -3.32 -38.94 16.62
N HIS A 344 -3.80 -40.19 16.52
CA HIS A 344 -5.21 -40.49 16.35
C HIS A 344 -6.04 -40.10 17.57
N ASP A 345 -5.53 -40.32 18.79
CA ASP A 345 -6.19 -39.96 20.04
C ASP A 345 -6.36 -38.44 20.17
N ILE A 346 -5.36 -37.65 19.75
CA ILE A 346 -5.46 -36.19 19.65
C ILE A 346 -6.60 -35.79 18.70
N VAL A 347 -6.64 -36.36 17.49
CA VAL A 347 -7.69 -36.06 16.49
C VAL A 347 -9.07 -36.41 17.03
N CYS A 348 -9.22 -37.61 17.61
CA CYS A 348 -10.47 -38.06 18.21
C CYS A 348 -10.89 -37.17 19.39
N THR A 349 -9.96 -36.74 20.24
CA THR A 349 -10.24 -35.81 21.34
C THR A 349 -10.73 -34.46 20.82
N HIS A 350 -10.15 -33.94 19.73
CA HIS A 350 -10.65 -32.72 19.10
C HIS A 350 -12.07 -32.92 18.54
N LEU A 351 -12.31 -33.99 17.78
CA LEU A 351 -13.62 -34.27 17.19
C LEU A 351 -14.70 -34.56 18.25
N ALA A 352 -14.32 -35.14 19.39
CA ALA A 352 -15.19 -35.41 20.52
C ALA A 352 -15.76 -34.12 21.17
N ASP A 353 -15.11 -32.97 21.00
CA ASP A 353 -15.56 -31.68 21.54
C ASP A 353 -16.13 -30.75 20.45
N PHE A 354 -16.56 -31.28 19.29
CA PHE A 354 -17.05 -30.43 18.20
C PHE A 354 -18.24 -29.56 18.64
N THR A 355 -19.32 -30.16 19.15
CA THR A 355 -20.53 -29.42 19.54
C THR A 355 -20.23 -28.34 20.58
N VAL A 356 -19.43 -28.65 21.60
CA VAL A 356 -19.03 -27.69 22.64
C VAL A 356 -18.30 -26.49 22.04
N ARG A 357 -17.41 -26.73 21.07
CA ARG A 357 -16.69 -25.64 20.39
C ARG A 357 -17.63 -24.79 19.55
N GLU A 358 -18.57 -25.39 18.85
CA GLU A 358 -19.56 -24.65 18.07
C GLU A 358 -20.44 -23.77 18.96
N GLU A 359 -20.93 -24.31 20.08
CA GLU A 359 -21.72 -23.57 21.08
C GLU A 359 -20.95 -22.40 21.68
N CYS A 360 -19.64 -22.57 21.93
CA CYS A 360 -18.78 -21.48 22.38
C CYS A 360 -18.58 -20.43 21.29
N VAL A 361 -18.39 -20.79 20.02
CA VAL A 361 -18.12 -19.79 18.96
C VAL A 361 -19.37 -19.01 18.55
N LYS A 362 -20.55 -19.61 18.68
CA LYS A 362 -21.81 -19.06 18.19
C LYS A 362 -22.12 -17.63 18.69
N PRO A 363 -22.04 -17.29 19.98
CA PRO A 363 -22.29 -15.92 20.46
C PRO A 363 -21.37 -14.88 19.82
N HIS A 364 -20.13 -15.24 19.50
CA HIS A 364 -19.18 -14.34 18.84
C HIS A 364 -19.49 -14.16 17.36
N ALA A 365 -19.85 -15.24 16.66
CA ALA A 365 -20.30 -15.14 15.28
C ALA A 365 -21.56 -14.27 15.17
N ASP A 366 -22.47 -14.38 16.14
CA ASP A 366 -23.68 -13.55 16.21
C ASP A 366 -23.36 -12.07 16.51
N ALA A 367 -22.46 -11.81 17.46
CA ALA A 367 -22.01 -10.45 17.78
C ALA A 367 -21.25 -9.80 16.61
N LEU A 368 -20.30 -10.53 16.00
CA LEU A 368 -19.54 -10.06 14.83
C LEU A 368 -20.47 -9.73 13.67
N LYS A 369 -21.48 -10.55 13.43
CA LYS A 369 -22.51 -10.20 12.46
C LYS A 369 -23.20 -8.89 12.83
N ALA A 370 -23.68 -8.77 14.06
CA ALA A 370 -24.48 -7.62 14.46
C ALA A 370 -23.68 -6.33 14.24
N GLU A 371 -22.39 -6.39 14.56
CA GLU A 371 -21.44 -5.30 14.33
C GLU A 371 -21.22 -5.03 12.83
N LEU A 372 -20.89 -6.06 12.04
CA LEU A 372 -20.68 -5.91 10.59
C LEU A 372 -21.92 -5.39 9.84
N GLN A 373 -23.11 -5.62 10.39
CA GLN A 373 -24.38 -5.09 9.86
C GLN A 373 -24.77 -3.74 10.46
N SER A 374 -24.01 -3.24 11.45
CA SER A 374 -24.29 -1.96 12.08
C SER A 374 -24.11 -0.81 11.09
N SER A 375 -24.91 0.24 11.27
CA SER A 375 -24.79 1.45 10.46
C SER A 375 -23.43 2.12 10.66
N LEU A 376 -22.91 2.09 11.90
CA LEU A 376 -21.62 2.66 12.26
C LEU A 376 -20.48 1.96 11.51
N THR A 377 -20.39 0.63 11.62
CA THR A 377 -19.37 -0.18 10.95
C THR A 377 -19.45 -0.03 9.44
N THR A 378 -20.67 -0.06 8.88
CA THR A 378 -20.85 0.21 7.45
C THR A 378 -20.27 1.58 7.09
N THR A 379 -20.63 2.63 7.82
CA THR A 379 -20.19 4.00 7.53
C THR A 379 -18.68 4.14 7.63
N VAL A 380 -18.09 3.60 8.71
CA VAL A 380 -16.65 3.63 8.98
C VAL A 380 -15.84 2.87 7.93
N LEU A 381 -16.28 1.67 7.55
CA LEU A 381 -15.60 0.87 6.51
C LEU A 381 -15.75 1.47 5.11
N THR A 382 -16.82 2.23 4.88
CA THR A 382 -17.12 2.86 3.59
C THR A 382 -16.38 4.21 3.43
N PHE A 383 -16.20 4.96 4.51
CA PHE A 383 -15.60 6.31 4.47
C PHE A 383 -14.38 6.42 5.39
N PRO A 384 -13.22 5.89 4.97
CA PRO A 384 -12.00 5.92 5.77
C PRO A 384 -11.43 7.33 6.02
N HIS A 385 -11.99 8.37 5.39
CA HIS A 385 -11.58 9.77 5.50
C HIS A 385 -12.54 10.65 6.31
N TYR A 386 -13.66 10.11 6.82
CA TYR A 386 -14.57 10.84 7.71
C TYR A 386 -13.94 10.89 9.13
N ASP A 387 -12.86 11.65 9.28
CA ASP A 387 -12.18 11.89 10.56
C ASP A 387 -12.75 13.15 11.25
N ALA A 388 -14.06 13.17 11.46
CA ALA A 388 -14.71 14.27 12.16
C ALA A 388 -14.54 14.19 13.69
N ALA A 389 -14.12 13.04 14.23
CA ALA A 389 -14.14 12.79 15.67
C ALA A 389 -12.94 12.00 16.24
N GLY A 390 -11.88 11.73 15.49
CA GLY A 390 -10.67 11.06 16.01
C GLY A 390 -10.81 9.58 16.39
N GLY A 391 -12.04 9.07 16.56
CA GLY A 391 -12.30 7.66 16.92
C GLY A 391 -12.09 6.64 15.79
N LEU A 392 -11.90 7.09 14.55
CA LEU A 392 -11.72 6.22 13.39
C LEU A 392 -10.36 5.51 13.38
N ALA A 393 -9.30 6.20 13.81
CA ALA A 393 -7.97 5.62 13.94
C ALA A 393 -7.94 4.55 15.05
N ASP A 394 -8.59 4.84 16.18
CA ASP A 394 -8.75 3.88 17.27
C ASP A 394 -9.60 2.68 16.82
N TYR A 395 -10.73 2.91 16.14
CA TYR A 395 -11.56 1.81 15.62
C TYR A 395 -10.78 0.92 14.63
N LYS A 396 -10.08 1.51 13.66
CA LYS A 396 -9.24 0.75 12.70
C LYS A 396 -8.14 -0.04 13.41
N SER A 397 -7.43 0.60 14.34
CA SER A 397 -6.43 -0.08 15.16
C SER A 397 -7.03 -1.25 15.94
N ARG A 398 -8.25 -1.11 16.47
CA ARG A 398 -8.94 -2.19 17.18
C ARG A 398 -9.40 -3.31 16.25
N VAL A 399 -9.82 -3.01 15.02
CA VAL A 399 -10.18 -4.02 14.02
C VAL A 399 -8.94 -4.80 13.55
N GLU A 400 -7.84 -4.11 13.27
CA GLU A 400 -6.56 -4.72 12.90
C GLU A 400 -6.00 -5.58 14.05
N GLU A 401 -6.07 -5.08 15.29
CA GLU A 401 -5.72 -5.85 16.49
C GLU A 401 -6.63 -7.07 16.65
N LEU A 402 -7.93 -6.96 16.36
CA LEU A 402 -8.86 -8.10 16.39
C LEU A 402 -8.52 -9.15 15.33
N GLN A 403 -8.11 -8.71 14.15
CA GLN A 403 -7.78 -9.55 13.01
C GLN A 403 -6.47 -10.31 13.26
N GLU A 404 -5.42 -9.60 13.70
CA GLU A 404 -4.16 -10.19 14.15
C GLU A 404 -4.38 -11.12 15.36
N TRP A 405 -5.31 -10.79 16.24
CA TRP A 405 -5.68 -11.61 17.38
C TRP A 405 -6.42 -12.89 16.97
N ILE A 406 -7.36 -12.85 16.01
CA ILE A 406 -8.03 -14.03 15.46
C ILE A 406 -7.00 -14.98 14.83
N ASP A 407 -6.06 -14.42 14.06
CA ASP A 407 -4.99 -15.18 13.41
C ASP A 407 -4.05 -15.84 14.43
N VAL A 408 -3.75 -15.16 15.54
CA VAL A 408 -2.81 -15.63 16.57
C VAL A 408 -3.46 -16.51 17.66
N LYS A 409 -4.77 -16.40 17.93
CA LYS A 409 -5.41 -16.95 19.16
C LYS A 409 -6.50 -17.99 18.94
N SER A 410 -6.57 -18.65 17.79
CA SER A 410 -7.39 -19.85 17.54
C SER A 410 -7.09 -21.08 18.44
N GLN A 411 -6.33 -20.93 19.53
CA GLN A 411 -6.01 -21.97 20.51
C GLN A 411 -6.72 -21.73 21.87
N LYS A 412 -7.36 -22.80 22.39
CA LYS A 412 -8.32 -22.86 23.52
C LYS A 412 -7.92 -22.07 24.79
N GLY A 413 -8.92 -21.48 25.47
CA GLY A 413 -8.85 -21.02 26.88
C GLY A 413 -8.98 -19.51 27.11
N THR A 414 -8.79 -18.68 26.09
CA THR A 414 -8.78 -17.20 26.22
C THR A 414 -10.19 -16.56 26.11
N TYR A 415 -11.17 -17.35 25.70
CA TYR A 415 -12.56 -16.99 25.40
C TYR A 415 -13.30 -16.25 26.55
N ILE A 416 -13.15 -16.71 27.79
CA ILE A 416 -13.89 -16.17 28.94
C ILE A 416 -13.44 -14.75 29.29
N LYS A 417 -12.13 -14.47 29.21
CA LYS A 417 -11.57 -13.12 29.46
C LYS A 417 -11.97 -12.11 28.38
N LEU A 418 -12.38 -12.60 27.21
CA LEU A 418 -12.85 -11.78 26.11
C LEU A 418 -14.29 -11.33 26.34
N LEU A 419 -15.11 -12.19 26.94
CA LEU A 419 -16.51 -11.88 27.27
C LEU A 419 -16.59 -10.69 28.24
N GLU A 420 -15.76 -10.71 29.28
CA GLU A 420 -15.65 -9.62 30.25
C GLU A 420 -15.16 -8.30 29.61
N ARG A 421 -14.26 -8.39 28.63
CA ARG A 421 -13.73 -7.20 27.94
C ARG A 421 -14.67 -6.64 26.89
N LEU A 422 -15.38 -7.50 26.16
CA LEU A 422 -16.32 -7.09 25.13
C LEU A 422 -17.56 -6.45 25.76
N GLU A 423 -18.01 -6.94 26.92
CA GLU A 423 -19.03 -6.26 27.73
C GLU A 423 -18.58 -4.88 28.21
N ALA A 424 -17.33 -4.74 28.65
CA ALA A 424 -16.78 -3.44 29.04
C ALA A 424 -16.72 -2.44 27.86
N THR A 425 -16.31 -2.90 26.67
CA THR A 425 -16.27 -2.06 25.48
C THR A 425 -17.68 -1.69 25.00
N LYS A 426 -18.64 -2.64 25.06
CA LYS A 426 -20.04 -2.37 24.72
C LYS A 426 -20.63 -1.29 25.63
N ALA A 427 -20.34 -1.32 26.93
CA ALA A 427 -20.77 -0.29 27.87
C ALA A 427 -20.21 1.09 27.52
N ILE A 428 -18.94 1.17 27.11
CA ILE A 428 -18.32 2.43 26.67
C ILE A 428 -18.97 2.95 25.38
N ILE A 429 -19.25 2.05 24.42
CA ILE A 429 -19.93 2.41 23.17
C ILE A 429 -21.35 2.92 23.45
N GLU A 430 -22.12 2.23 24.30
CA GLU A 430 -23.47 2.67 24.70
C GLU A 430 -23.42 4.06 25.39
N GLU A 431 -22.44 4.29 26.27
CA GLU A 431 -22.22 5.60 26.90
C GLU A 431 -21.90 6.72 25.89
N HIS A 432 -21.23 6.39 24.78
CA HIS A 432 -20.84 7.37 23.76
C HIS A 432 -21.89 7.52 22.65
N VAL A 433 -22.77 6.54 22.44
CA VAL A 433 -23.88 6.62 21.48
C VAL A 433 -24.89 7.69 21.90
N ASP A 434 -25.21 7.79 23.19
CA ASP A 434 -26.11 8.84 23.71
C ASP A 434 -25.51 10.26 23.59
N VAL A 435 -24.18 10.37 23.54
CA VAL A 435 -23.45 11.63 23.38
C VAL A 435 -23.30 12.03 21.90
N LEU A 436 -23.14 11.06 21.01
CA LEU A 436 -22.91 11.28 19.58
C LEU A 436 -24.22 11.39 18.78
N PHE A 437 -25.33 10.82 19.28
CA PHE A 437 -26.65 10.90 18.68
C PHE A 437 -27.72 11.18 19.74
N PRO A 438 -27.73 12.37 20.37
CA PRO A 438 -28.81 12.72 21.29
C PRO A 438 -30.13 12.69 20.53
N ASP A 439 -31.09 11.91 21.05
CA ASP A 439 -32.43 11.82 20.48
C ASP A 439 -32.97 13.23 20.22
N SER A 440 -33.21 13.51 18.93
CA SER A 440 -33.86 14.73 18.47
C SER A 440 -35.35 14.65 18.83
N GLY A 441 -35.64 14.74 20.11
CA GLY A 441 -36.98 14.71 20.69
C GLY A 441 -37.36 16.07 21.26
N SER A 442 -37.66 17.04 20.39
CA SER A 442 -38.80 17.98 20.49
C SER A 442 -38.85 18.95 19.31
#